data_AF-A0AAW8B0P9-F1
#
_entry.id   AF-A0AAW8B0P9-F1
#
_cell.length_a   1.000
_cell.length_b   1.000
_cell.length_c   1.000
_cell.angle_alpha   90.00
_cell.angle_beta   90.00
_cell.angle_gamma   90.00
#
_symmetry.space_group_name_H-M   'P 1'
#
loop_
_entity.id
_entity.type
_entity.pdbx_description
1 polymer ?
#
loop_
_entity_poly.entity_id
_entity_poly.type
_entity_poly.pdbx_seq_one_letter_code
_entity_poly.pdbx_strand_id
1 'polypeptide(L)'
;MKRDEFLGQDPERKIIFAFLFSRNQKAISLFIKYSDERTLQIAKQTIALHIIFWHSGVSVTDLKEVFENDPGLVNSGVEFWTEIVK
;
A
#
# COMPACT_ATOMS: atom_id res chain seq x y z
N MET A 1 2.65 10.93 -16.98
CA MET A 1 3.44 11.51 -15.86
C MET A 1 4.30 10.40 -15.29
N LYS A 2 5.58 10.66 -14.99
CA LYS A 2 6.43 9.63 -14.37
C LYS A 2 5.90 9.31 -12.97
N ARG A 3 5.47 8.07 -12.80
CA ARG A 3 4.99 7.48 -11.55
C ARG A 3 5.97 6.38 -11.19
N ASP A 4 6.53 6.46 -9.99
CA ASP A 4 7.52 5.52 -9.47
C ASP A 4 7.04 4.96 -8.12
N GLU A 5 7.63 3.86 -7.68
CA GLU A 5 7.35 3.19 -6.41
C GLU A 5 8.62 2.74 -5.69
N PHE A 6 8.50 2.60 -4.37
CA PHE A 6 9.45 1.86 -3.54
C PHE A 6 8.66 0.86 -2.68
N LEU A 7 8.96 -0.43 -2.83
CA LEU A 7 8.37 -1.51 -2.04
C LEU A 7 9.36 -1.96 -0.98
N GLY A 8 8.90 -2.05 0.27
CA GLY A 8 9.72 -2.48 1.39
C GLY A 8 8.97 -3.36 2.38
N GLN A 9 9.74 -4.03 3.22
CA GLN A 9 9.24 -4.82 4.34
C GLN A 9 10.14 -4.55 5.56
N ASP A 10 9.51 -4.36 6.72
CA ASP A 10 10.15 -4.35 8.03
C ASP A 10 9.73 -5.63 8.78
N PRO A 11 10.60 -6.65 8.85
CA PRO A 11 10.30 -7.90 9.54
C PRO A 11 10.17 -7.76 11.05
N GLU A 12 10.91 -6.84 11.67
CA GLU A 12 10.89 -6.65 13.13
C GLU A 12 9.56 -6.05 13.57
N ARG A 13 9.05 -5.08 12.83
CA ARG A 13 7.75 -4.45 13.08
C ARG A 13 6.59 -5.19 12.44
N LYS A 14 6.88 -6.21 11.64
CA LYS A 14 5.94 -6.95 10.81
C LYS A 14 5.09 -6.03 9.92
N ILE A 15 5.74 -5.16 9.16
CA ILE A 15 5.07 -4.21 8.23
C ILE A 15 5.53 -4.46 6.80
N ILE A 16 4.61 -4.47 5.85
CA ILE A 16 4.91 -4.23 4.43
C ILE A 16 4.45 -2.82 4.10
N PHE A 17 5.25 -2.13 3.30
CA PHE A 17 4.92 -0.77 2.90
C PHE A 17 5.29 -0.48 1.44
N ALA A 18 4.56 0.44 0.83
CA ALA A 18 4.87 0.98 -0.48
C ALA A 18 4.86 2.52 -0.42
N PHE A 19 5.92 3.15 -0.93
CA PHE A 19 5.96 4.59 -1.17
C PHE A 19 5.73 4.85 -2.65
N LEU A 20 4.74 5.68 -2.97
CA LEU A 20 4.33 5.97 -4.33
C LEU A 20 4.67 7.41 -4.67
N PHE A 21 5.34 7.63 -5.80
CA PHE A 21 5.94 8.90 -6.19
C PHE A 21 5.36 9.40 -7.51
N SER A 22 5.02 10.69 -7.57
CA SER A 22 4.63 11.38 -8.79
C SER A 22 5.53 12.57 -8.99
N ARG A 23 6.09 12.75 -10.21
CA ARG A 23 7.03 13.85 -10.51
C ARG A 23 8.19 13.93 -9.51
N ASN A 24 8.75 12.79 -9.13
CA ASN A 24 9.84 12.64 -8.15
C ASN A 24 9.50 13.12 -6.72
N GLN A 25 8.23 13.33 -6.39
CA GLN A 25 7.78 13.64 -5.04
C GLN A 25 6.93 12.49 -4.50
N LYS A 26 7.13 12.13 -3.23
CA LYS A 26 6.30 11.11 -2.58
C LYS A 26 4.87 11.64 -2.48
N ALA A 27 3.92 10.91 -3.03
CA ALA A 27 2.50 11.28 -3.07
C ALA A 27 1.72 10.60 -1.93
N ILE A 28 1.92 9.29 -1.77
CA ILE A 28 1.24 8.48 -0.74
C ILE A 28 2.12 7.34 -0.28
N SER A 29 1.99 6.98 0.99
CA SER A 29 2.59 5.79 1.59
C SER A 29 1.45 4.84 1.99
N LEU A 30 1.59 3.56 1.67
CA LEU A 30 0.66 2.49 2.03
C LEU A 30 1.35 1.57 3.03
N PHE A 31 0.66 1.22 4.12
CA PHE A 31 1.21 0.37 5.17
C PHE A 31 0.23 -0.74 5.53
N ILE A 32 0.75 -1.97 5.68
CA ILE A 32 -0.01 -3.12 6.17
C ILE A 32 0.85 -3.84 7.20
N LYS A 33 0.30 -4.01 8.40
CA LYS A 33 0.92 -4.78 9.47
C LYS A 33 0.36 -6.20 9.48
N TYR A 34 1.26 -7.19 9.44
CA TYR A 34 0.93 -8.60 9.44
C TYR A 34 1.28 -9.25 10.78
N SER A 35 0.68 -10.39 11.09
CA SER A 35 0.89 -11.11 12.35
C SER A 35 1.58 -12.47 12.13
N ASP A 36 1.31 -13.09 10.98
CA ASP A 36 1.71 -14.45 10.60
C ASP A 36 1.97 -14.56 9.08
N GLU A 37 2.35 -15.75 8.62
CA GLU A 37 2.66 -15.99 7.20
C GLU A 37 1.44 -15.80 6.30
N ARG A 38 0.23 -16.13 6.76
CA ARG A 38 -0.99 -15.97 5.96
C ARG A 38 -1.28 -14.50 5.71
N THR A 39 -1.27 -13.69 6.77
CA THR A 39 -1.49 -12.24 6.69
C THR A 39 -0.36 -11.54 5.96
N LEU A 40 0.88 -12.05 6.03
CA LEU A 40 2.00 -11.57 5.21
C LEU A 40 1.73 -11.75 3.71
N GLN A 41 1.24 -12.92 3.29
CA GLN A 41 0.94 -13.18 1.88
C GLN A 41 -0.19 -12.29 1.37
N ILE A 42 -1.23 -12.09 2.18
CA ILE A 42 -2.32 -11.15 1.88
C ILE A 42 -1.77 -9.73 1.73
N ALA A 43 -0.95 -9.27 2.68
CA ALA A 43 -0.34 -7.95 2.63
C ALA A 43 0.52 -7.75 1.36
N LYS A 44 1.31 -8.74 0.96
CA LYS A 44 2.10 -8.71 -0.30
C LYS A 44 1.21 -8.57 -1.53
N GLN A 45 0.15 -9.37 -1.61
CA GLN A 45 -0.78 -9.35 -2.74
C GLN A 45 -1.53 -8.02 -2.82
N THR A 46 -2.03 -7.52 -1.70
CA THR A 46 -2.75 -6.25 -1.66
C THR A 46 -1.84 -5.08 -2.05
N ILE A 47 -0.62 -4.98 -1.50
CA ILE A 47 0.28 -3.88 -1.88
C ILE A 47 0.67 -3.96 -3.36
N ALA A 48 0.94 -5.16 -3.90
CA ALA A 48 1.23 -5.32 -5.32
C ALA A 48 0.07 -4.84 -6.20
N LEU A 49 -1.19 -5.16 -5.84
CA LEU A 49 -2.37 -4.68 -6.56
C LEU A 49 -2.47 -3.15 -6.56
N HIS A 50 -2.22 -2.51 -5.41
CA HIS A 50 -2.30 -1.05 -5.30
C HIS A 50 -1.16 -0.33 -6.04
N ILE A 51 0.01 -0.94 -6.13
CA ILE A 51 1.09 -0.46 -7.00
C ILE A 51 0.65 -0.51 -8.48
N ILE A 52 -0.07 -1.55 -8.90
CA ILE A 52 -0.62 -1.64 -10.27
C ILE A 52 -1.63 -0.51 -10.52
N PHE A 53 -2.54 -0.24 -9.57
CA PHE A 53 -3.48 0.87 -9.68
C PHE A 53 -2.78 2.22 -9.76
N TRP A 54 -1.73 2.42 -8.96
CA TRP A 54 -0.90 3.62 -9.04
C TRP A 54 -0.31 3.83 -10.44
N HIS A 55 0.29 2.79 -11.02
CA HIS A 55 0.87 2.87 -12.37
C HIS A 55 -0.16 3.03 -13.47
N SER A 56 -1.40 2.57 -13.25
CA SER A 56 -2.54 2.73 -14.16
C SER A 56 -3.11 4.15 -14.19
N GLY A 57 -2.60 5.06 -13.36
CA GLY A 57 -2.99 6.47 -13.36
C GLY A 57 -4.06 6.85 -12.33
N VAL A 58 -4.46 5.94 -11.45
CA VAL A 58 -5.45 6.20 -10.38
C VAL A 58 -5.03 7.41 -9.53
N SER A 59 -5.97 8.26 -9.15
CA SER A 59 -5.64 9.44 -8.34
C SER A 59 -5.19 9.04 -6.93
N VAL A 60 -4.48 9.92 -6.22
CA VAL A 60 -4.06 9.64 -4.84
C VAL A 60 -5.28 9.41 -3.94
N THR A 61 -6.33 10.22 -4.12
CA THR A 61 -7.57 10.12 -3.35
C THR A 61 -8.28 8.79 -3.60
N ASP A 62 -8.46 8.40 -4.85
CA ASP A 62 -9.11 7.13 -5.19
C ASP A 62 -8.26 5.94 -4.73
N LEU A 63 -6.93 6.03 -4.85
CA LEU A 63 -6.05 4.95 -4.41
C LEU A 63 -6.12 4.75 -2.90
N LYS A 64 -6.18 5.84 -2.13
CA LYS A 64 -6.41 5.78 -0.68
C LYS A 64 -7.75 5.11 -0.36
N GLU A 65 -8.81 5.53 -1.04
CA GLU A 65 -10.15 4.99 -0.80
C GLU A 65 -10.23 3.50 -1.12
N VAL A 66 -9.67 3.07 -2.26
CA VAL A 66 -9.63 1.65 -2.64
C VAL A 66 -8.79 0.84 -1.66
N PHE A 67 -7.64 1.38 -1.21
CA PHE A 67 -6.78 0.70 -0.23
C PHE A 67 -7.47 0.52 1.12
N GLU A 68 -8.13 1.56 1.62
CA GLU A 68 -8.75 1.51 2.94
C GLU A 68 -10.03 0.65 2.98
N ASN A 69 -10.62 0.39 1.81
CA ASN A 69 -11.78 -0.47 1.65
C ASN A 69 -11.43 -1.82 0.98
N ASP A 70 -10.15 -2.17 0.84
CA ASP A 70 -9.73 -3.41 0.19
C ASP A 70 -10.28 -4.62 0.97
N PRO A 71 -11.11 -5.49 0.36
CA PRO A 71 -11.70 -6.64 1.06
C PRO A 71 -10.66 -7.62 1.58
N GLY A 72 -9.50 -7.72 0.93
CA GLY A 72 -8.37 -8.52 1.37
C GLY A 72 -7.76 -8.00 2.66
N LEU A 73 -7.86 -6.71 2.98
CA LEU A 73 -7.42 -6.16 4.26
C LEU A 73 -8.54 -6.17 5.31
N VAL A 74 -9.70 -5.63 4.95
CA VAL A 74 -10.85 -5.46 5.85
C VAL A 74 -11.30 -6.80 6.42
N ASN A 75 -11.38 -7.85 5.59
CA ASN A 75 -11.84 -9.17 6.04
C ASN A 75 -10.74 -10.00 6.71
N SER A 76 -9.48 -9.59 6.58
CA SER A 76 -8.34 -10.33 7.14
C SER A 76 -7.98 -9.90 8.56
N GLY A 77 -8.60 -8.83 9.07
CA GLY A 77 -8.36 -8.33 10.42
C GLY A 77 -6.94 -7.78 10.63
N VAL A 78 -6.28 -7.36 9.55
CA VAL A 78 -4.94 -6.75 9.60
C VAL A 78 -5.05 -5.24 9.89
N GLU A 79 -4.06 -4.68 10.57
CA GLU A 79 -3.95 -3.22 10.73
C GLU A 79 -3.33 -2.64 9.45
N PHE A 80 -3.94 -1.61 8.87
CA PHE A 80 -3.44 -0.92 7.68
C PHE A 80 -3.78 0.57 7.75
N TRP A 81 -2.96 1.40 7.10
CA TRP A 81 -3.19 2.84 7.03
C TRP A 81 -2.48 3.46 5.82
N THR A 82 -2.84 4.70 5.52
CA THR A 82 -2.23 5.51 4.46
C THR A 82 -1.66 6.80 5.02
N GLU A 83 -0.59 7.30 4.40
CA GLU A 83 -0.05 8.63 4.69
C GLU A 83 0.12 9.41 3.38
N ILE A 84 -0.67 10.48 3.20
CA ILE A 84 -0.54 11.40 2.07
C ILE A 84 0.44 12.51 2.47
N VAL A 85 1.42 12.79 1.60
CA VAL A 85 2.32 13.95 1.77
C VAL A 85 1.61 15.19 1.24
N LYS A 86 1.50 16.23 2.07
CA LYS A 86 0.96 17.54 1.69
C LYS A 86 2.00 18.38 0.97
#